data_AF-A0AAV8XJ20-F1
#
_entry.id   AF-A0AAV8XJ20-F1
#
_cell.length_a   1.000
_cell.length_b   1.000
_cell.length_c   1.000
_cell.angle_alpha   90.00
_cell.angle_beta   90.00
_cell.angle_gamma   90.00
#
_symmetry.space_group_name_H-M   'P 1'
#
loop_
_entity.id
_entity.type
_entity.pdbx_description
1 polymer ?
#
loop_
_entity_poly.entity_id
_entity_poly.type
_entity_poly.pdbx_seq_one_letter_code
_entity_poly.pdbx_strand_id
1 'polypeptide(L)' 'MAPAVEPFRKALNKSEISDPVISVYSNVDGKRYKNAEHIRKQLPKQIVSPVKWEQLLHVAVTKRDPANTFQGPLSADR' A
#
# COMPACT_ATOMS: atom_id res chain seq x y z
N MET A 1 18.35 9.82 -3.58
CA MET A 1 16.89 10.12 -3.58
C MET A 1 16.44 11.05 -2.45
N ALA A 2 17.17 11.19 -1.33
CA ALA A 2 16.75 12.03 -0.19
C ALA A 2 16.26 13.46 -0.51
N PRO A 3 16.85 14.21 -1.47
CA PRO A 3 16.35 15.56 -1.80
C PRO A 3 14.91 15.59 -2.34
N ALA A 4 14.41 14.49 -2.89
CA ALA A 4 13.05 14.41 -3.46
C ALA A 4 11.94 14.27 -2.40
N VAL A 5 12.30 14.01 -1.13
CA VAL A 5 11.32 13.75 -0.06
C VAL A 5 10.46 14.99 0.25
N GLU A 6 11.06 16.17 0.34
CA GLU A 6 10.33 17.40 0.67
C GLU A 6 9.40 17.88 -0.46
N PRO A 7 9.84 17.93 -1.74
CA PRO A 7 8.93 18.20 -2.86
C PRO A 7 7.76 17.21 -2.91
N PHE A 8 8.02 15.93 -2.69
CA PHE A 8 7.00 14.90 -2.65
C PHE A 8 6.01 15.13 -1.50
N ARG A 9 6.48 15.44 -0.29
CA ARG A 9 5.61 15.73 0.86
C ARG A 9 4.71 16.93 0.60
N LYS A 10 5.24 18.00 -0.01
CA LYS A 10 4.46 19.18 -0.39
C LYS A 10 3.36 18.86 -1.41
N ALA A 11 3.68 18.06 -2.43
CA ALA A 11 2.70 17.61 -3.41
C ALA A 11 1.63 16.71 -2.75
N LEU A 12 2.07 15.75 -1.93
CA LEU A 12 1.19 14.81 -1.24
C LEU A 12 0.17 15.50 -0.33
N ASN A 13 0.58 16.59 0.35
CA ASN A 13 -0.31 17.37 1.21
C ASN A 13 -1.43 18.09 0.44
N LYS A 14 -1.26 18.32 -0.87
CA LYS A 14 -2.28 18.90 -1.75
C LYS A 14 -3.17 17.84 -2.40
N SER A 15 -2.80 16.57 -2.30
CA SER A 15 -3.58 15.46 -2.86
C SER A 15 -4.65 14.99 -1.88
N GLU A 16 -5.81 14.67 -2.40
CA GLU A 16 -6.86 13.95 -1.67
C GLU A 16 -6.43 12.49 -1.46
N ILE A 17 -6.56 12.00 -0.23
CA ILE A 17 -6.27 10.61 0.14
C ILE A 17 -7.41 10.15 1.02
N SER A 18 -8.05 9.06 0.62
CA SER A 18 -9.11 8.39 1.35
C SER A 18 -8.59 7.16 2.08
N ASP A 19 -9.41 6.63 2.97
CA ASP A 19 -9.11 5.36 3.63
C ASP A 19 -9.10 4.20 2.61
N PRO A 20 -8.21 3.22 2.79
CA PRO A 20 -8.10 2.08 1.88
C PRO A 20 -9.32 1.17 2.04
N VAL A 21 -10.05 0.93 0.94
CA VAL A 21 -11.22 0.03 0.90
C VAL A 21 -10.81 -1.44 0.82
N ILE A 22 -9.60 -1.70 0.32
CA ILE A 22 -8.97 -3.01 0.25
C ILE A 22 -7.67 -3.02 1.06
N SER A 23 -7.16 -4.20 1.38
CA SER A 23 -5.87 -4.31 2.07
C SER A 23 -4.72 -3.80 1.18
N VAL A 24 -4.19 -2.61 1.50
CA VAL A 24 -2.98 -2.03 0.86
C VAL A 24 -1.83 -2.05 1.86
N TYR A 25 -0.65 -2.50 1.42
CA TYR A 25 0.52 -2.70 2.28
C TYR A 25 1.63 -1.70 1.95
N SER A 26 2.31 -1.22 2.99
CA SER A 26 3.43 -0.28 2.88
C SER A 26 4.70 -1.00 2.48
N ASN A 27 5.41 -0.46 1.48
CA ASN A 27 6.74 -0.96 1.10
C ASN A 27 7.82 -0.68 2.16
N VAL A 28 7.55 0.22 3.11
CA VAL A 28 8.50 0.65 4.14
C VAL A 28 8.62 -0.41 5.25
N ASP A 29 7.50 -0.93 5.73
CA ASP A 29 7.44 -1.84 6.88
C ASP A 29 6.69 -3.15 6.61
N GLY A 30 6.13 -3.33 5.41
CA GLY A 30 5.36 -4.51 5.02
C GLY A 30 4.01 -4.62 5.72
N LYS A 31 3.55 -3.58 6.42
CA LYS A 31 2.29 -3.59 7.17
C LYS A 31 1.16 -2.94 6.38
N ARG A 32 -0.09 -3.31 6.69
CA ARG A 32 -1.27 -2.68 6.11
C ARG A 32 -1.37 -1.20 6.49
N TYR A 33 -1.77 -0.38 5.53
CA TYR A 33 -2.26 0.95 5.82
C TYR A 33 -3.55 0.88 6.64
N LYS A 34 -3.70 1.80 7.59
CA LYS A 34 -4.83 1.82 8.53
C LYS A 34 -5.89 2.82 8.11
N ASN A 35 -5.45 3.99 7.64
CA ASN A 35 -6.26 5.12 7.23
C ASN A 35 -5.40 6.07 6.37
N ALA A 36 -6.03 7.10 5.80
CA ALA A 36 -5.40 8.12 4.98
C ALA A 36 -4.22 8.82 5.67
N GLU A 37 -4.33 9.09 6.98
CA GLU A 37 -3.24 9.73 7.73
C GLU A 37 -2.00 8.83 7.82
N HIS A 38 -2.19 7.52 8.04
CA HIS A 38 -1.10 6.56 8.04
C HIS A 38 -0.41 6.49 6.67
N ILE A 39 -1.17 6.57 5.58
CA ILE A 39 -0.64 6.66 4.20
C ILE A 39 0.22 7.91 4.05
N ARG A 40 -0.29 9.09 4.43
CA ARG A 40 0.43 10.37 4.34
C ARG A 40 1.77 10.37 5.08
N LYS A 41 1.84 9.71 6.24
CA LYS A 41 3.07 9.58 7.04
C LYS A 41 4.10 8.61 6.42
N GLN A 42 3.64 7.59 5.71
CA GLN A 42 4.50 6.51 5.20
C GLN A 42 5.03 6.77 3.79
N LEU A 43 4.22 7.34 2.89
CA LEU A 43 4.63 7.54 1.50
C LEU A 43 5.92 8.36 1.34
N PRO A 44 6.19 9.44 2.11
CA PRO A 44 7.46 10.14 2.01
C PRO A 44 8.67 9.28 2.39
N LYS A 45 8.50 8.35 3.35
CA LYS A 45 9.58 7.43 3.76
C LYS A 45 9.91 6.42 2.67
N GLN A 46 8.91 6.04 1.86
CA GLN A 46 9.08 5.07 0.78
C GLN A 46 10.08 5.54 -0.28
N ILE A 47 10.24 6.85 -0.50
CA ILE A 47 11.17 7.42 -1.48
C ILE A 47 12.65 7.06 -1.19
N VAL A 48 12.97 6.80 0.08
CA VAL A 48 14.35 6.50 0.51
C VAL A 48 14.48 5.15 1.22
N SER A 49 13.38 4.43 1.40
CA SER A 49 13.37 3.14 2.08
C SER A 49 13.54 2.01 1.06
N PRO A 50 14.24 0.92 1.41
CA PRO A 50 14.30 -0.26 0.57
C PRO A 50 12.91 -0.88 0.41
N VAL A 51 12.62 -1.39 -0.79
CA VAL A 51 11.32 -2.02 -1.11
C VAL A 51 11.31 -3.45 -0.59
N LYS A 52 10.41 -3.76 0.34
CA LYS A 52 10.30 -5.08 1.00
C LYS A 52 9.42 -6.08 0.24
N TRP A 53 9.65 -6.23 -1.07
CA TRP A 53 8.74 -6.98 -1.95
C TRP A 53 8.62 -8.47 -1.59
N GLU A 54 9.71 -9.14 -1.23
CA GLU A 54 9.69 -10.57 -0.85
C GLU A 54 8.86 -10.81 0.42
N GLN A 55 9.06 -9.96 1.44
CA GLN A 55 8.29 -10.03 2.68
C GLN A 55 6.82 -9.74 2.41
N LEU A 56 6.53 -8.80 1.50
CA LEU A 56 5.18 -8.44 1.10
C LEU A 56 4.48 -9.61 0.40
N LEU A 57 5.15 -10.30 -0.52
CA LEU A 57 4.62 -11.50 -1.17
C LEU A 57 4.35 -12.61 -0.16
N HIS A 58 5.27 -12.85 0.78
CA HIS A 58 5.05 -13.86 1.82
C HIS A 58 3.81 -13.53 2.68
N VAL A 59 3.58 -12.25 2.99
CA VAL A 59 2.38 -11.84 3.74
C VAL A 59 1.12 -11.96 2.88
N ALA A 60 1.12 -11.43 1.66
CA ALA A 60 -0.07 -11.36 0.82
C ALA A 60 -0.50 -12.72 0.23
N VAL A 61 0.46 -13.56 -0.17
CA VAL A 61 0.18 -14.87 -0.80
C VAL A 61 -0.05 -15.95 0.24
N THR A 62 0.78 -16.00 1.29
CA THR A 62 0.70 -17.07 2.29
C THR A 62 -0.42 -16.82 3.31
N LYS A 63 -0.67 -15.56 3.67
CA LYS A 63 -1.79 -15.18 4.56
C LYS A 63 -2.93 -14.66 3.70
N ARG A 64 -3.59 -15.57 2.98
CA ARG A 64 -4.83 -15.26 2.26
C ARG A 64 -5.83 -14.66 3.25
N ASP A 65 -6.14 -13.38 3.11
CA ASP A 65 -7.23 -12.75 3.84
C ASP A 65 -8.53 -13.12 3.12
N PRO A 66 -9.42 -13.94 3.73
CA PRO A 66 -10.65 -14.37 3.08
C PRO A 66 -11.54 -13.19 2.67
N ALA A 67 -11.44 -12.04 3.36
CA ALA A 67 -12.18 -10.81 3.05
C ALA A 67 -11.68 -10.10 1.78
N ASN A 68 -10.51 -10.46 1.25
CA ASN A 68 -9.88 -9.81 0.09
C ASN A 68 -9.68 -10.79 -1.07
N THR A 69 -10.48 -11.86 -1.12
CA THR A 69 -10.47 -12.83 -2.22
C THR A 69 -10.95 -12.15 -3.48
N PHE A 70 -10.09 -12.07 -4.50
CA PHE A 70 -10.52 -11.70 -5.85
C PHE A 70 -11.51 -12.77 -6.33
N GLN A 71 -12.80 -12.48 -6.16
CA GLN A 71 -13.86 -13.18 -6.86
C GLN A 71 -13.69 -12.75 -8.32
N GLY A 72 -12.93 -13.55 -9.07
CA GLY A 72 -12.89 -13.40 -10.53
C GLY A 72 -14.32 -13.41 -11.08
N PRO A 73 -14.55 -12.97 -12.33
CA PRO A 73 -15.86 -13.08 -12.92
C PRO A 73 -16.34 -14.52 -12.73
N LEU A 74 -17.48 -14.68 -12.04
CA LEU A 74 -18.19 -15.95 -11.97
C LEU A 74 -18.23 -16.48 -13.40
N SER A 75 -17.60 -17.63 -13.61
CA SER A 75 -17.54 -18.30 -14.90
C SER A 75 -18.98 -18.41 -15.43
N ALA A 76 -19.36 -17.47 -16.29
CA ALA A 76 -20.51 -17.64 -17.14
C ALA A 76 -20.09 -18.70 -18.16
N ASP A 77 -20.89 -19.74 -18.22
CA ASP A 77 -20.91 -20.80 -19.22
C ASP A 77 -19.81 -21.87 -19.13
N ARG A 78 -20.18 -23.00 -18.52
CA ARG A 78 -20.16 -24.30 -19.19
C ARG A 78 -21.37 -25.13 -18.79
#